data_AF-A0A971SAM1-F1
#
_entry.id   AF-A0A971SAM1-F1
#
_cell.length_a   1.000
_cell.length_b   1.000
_cell.length_c   1.000
_cell.angle_alpha   90.00
_cell.angle_beta   90.00
_cell.angle_gamma   90.00
#
_symmetry.space_group_name_H-M   'P 1'
#
loop_
_entity.id
_entity.type
_entity.pdbx_description
1 polymer ?
#
loop_
_entity_poly.entity_id
_entity_poly.type
_entity_poly.pdbx_seq_one_letter_code
_entity_poly.pdbx_strand_id
1 'polypeptide(L)'
;MKRNLLLITLILAVIFMGCRTMAEPEKRILEINLQAVHKDTPYFERTEEQKWGKGYLIKMIKIRGNDKFQSLPETQANVLYYGELNLGSPERTHGVLIDFEGKDKLLWVDSNADNNFVGETCYQIFKSDRIPGINFYYSPTPIDFLVAFEFEGRQFESAIQFDLPFLAVARTGYQDLLFLTTRSWFTGSVPMGTTELRVAVVDTNDNGLYNDSDDLLIIDRDFDLNFTPKESTVLAKTKTIKFDSERWNVCYDFLPEKLILTER
;
A
#
# COMPACT_ATOMS: atom_id res chain seq x y z
N MET A 1 50.07 53.36 29.53
CA MET A 1 49.03 53.04 28.52
C MET A 1 49.10 51.63 27.92
N LYS A 2 50.28 51.04 27.64
CA LYS A 2 50.38 49.72 26.98
C LYS A 2 49.84 48.51 27.76
N ARG A 3 49.78 48.60 29.10
CA ARG A 3 49.40 47.47 29.98
C ARG A 3 47.88 47.23 30.05
N ASN A 4 47.07 48.27 29.83
CA ASN A 4 45.60 48.16 29.82
C ASN A 4 45.08 47.62 28.48
N LEU A 5 45.81 47.85 27.38
CA LEU A 5 45.42 47.34 26.07
C LEU A 5 45.54 45.81 26.01
N LEU A 6 46.63 45.25 26.56
CA LEU A 6 46.88 43.80 26.59
C LEU A 6 45.82 43.03 27.40
N LEU A 7 45.34 43.62 28.50
CA LEU A 7 44.32 43.01 29.35
C LEU A 7 42.96 42.95 28.63
N ILE A 8 42.62 44.01 27.89
CA ILE A 8 41.37 44.08 27.10
C ILE A 8 41.42 43.08 25.92
N THR A 9 42.57 42.91 25.27
CA THR A 9 42.72 41.93 24.18
C THR A 9 42.61 40.49 24.70
N LEU A 10 43.15 40.20 25.89
CA LEU A 10 43.07 38.87 26.49
C LEU A 10 41.63 38.51 26.90
N ILE A 11 40.88 39.47 27.44
CA ILE A 11 39.46 39.27 27.82
C ILE A 11 38.59 39.03 26.58
N LEU A 12 38.81 39.76 25.48
CA LEU A 12 38.11 39.53 24.20
C LEU A 12 38.44 38.17 23.58
N ALA A 13 39.69 37.72 23.67
CA ALA A 13 40.09 36.40 23.18
C ALA A 13 39.46 35.24 23.97
N VAL A 14 39.29 35.41 25.30
CA VAL A 14 38.60 34.43 26.16
C VAL A 14 37.09 34.40 25.90
N ILE A 15 36.48 35.54 25.58
CA ILE A 15 35.06 35.60 25.19
C ILE A 15 34.83 34.90 23.84
N PHE A 16 35.74 35.06 22.87
CA PHE A 16 35.64 34.38 21.57
C PHE A 16 35.99 32.89 21.60
N MET A 17 36.87 32.45 22.51
CA MET A 17 37.13 31.01 22.73
C MET A 17 36.04 30.31 23.57
N GLY A 18 35.16 31.08 24.24
CA GLY A 18 34.03 30.57 25.01
C GLY A 18 32.78 30.25 24.19
N CYS A 19 32.69 30.74 22.94
CA CYS A 19 31.69 30.28 21.99
C CYS A 19 32.08 28.88 21.49
N ARG A 20 31.84 27.88 22.35
CA ARG A 20 31.57 26.53 21.86
C ARG A 20 30.47 26.70 20.82
N THR A 21 30.77 26.30 19.59
CA THR A 21 29.74 25.94 18.62
C THR A 21 28.82 24.97 19.36
N MET A 22 27.69 25.47 19.86
CA MET A 22 26.59 24.60 20.24
C MET A 22 26.24 23.89 18.95
N ALA A 23 26.59 22.60 18.86
CA ALA A 23 26.05 21.76 17.83
C ALA A 23 24.54 21.99 17.86
N GLU A 24 23.95 22.33 16.70
CA GLU A 24 22.49 22.40 16.61
C GLU A 24 21.94 21.09 17.19
N PRO A 25 20.94 21.15 18.09
CA PRO A 25 20.35 19.94 18.62
C PRO A 25 19.94 19.07 17.44
N GLU A 26 20.42 17.82 17.45
CA GLU A 26 20.13 16.87 16.38
C GLU A 26 18.62 16.73 16.27
N LYS A 27 18.09 17.03 15.08
CA LYS A 27 16.65 17.02 14.85
C LYS A 27 16.10 15.63 15.12
N ARG A 28 15.02 15.54 15.89
CA ARG A 28 14.37 14.24 16.14
C ARG A 28 13.82 13.69 14.82
N ILE A 29 14.05 12.40 14.60
CA ILE A 29 13.49 11.63 13.49
C ILE A 29 12.61 10.53 14.08
N LEU A 30 11.38 10.41 13.59
CA LEU A 30 10.49 9.29 13.89
C LEU A 30 10.24 8.50 12.61
N GLU A 31 10.49 7.20 12.66
CA GLU A 31 10.08 6.26 11.62
C GLU A 31 8.82 5.54 12.08
N ILE A 32 7.73 5.75 11.34
CA ILE A 32 6.44 5.11 11.62
C ILE A 32 6.24 4.01 10.60
N ASN A 33 6.24 2.76 11.03
CA ASN A 33 5.87 1.66 10.16
C ASN A 33 4.38 1.74 9.82
N LEU A 34 4.08 1.62 8.54
CA LEU A 34 2.74 1.64 8.00
C LEU A 34 2.30 0.21 7.70
N GLN A 35 1.03 -0.07 7.97
CA GLN A 35 0.42 -1.38 7.79
C GLN A 35 -0.76 -1.24 6.83
N ALA A 36 -0.84 -2.13 5.84
CA ALA A 36 -1.98 -2.16 4.94
C ALA A 36 -3.25 -2.48 5.73
N VAL A 37 -4.35 -1.79 5.41
CA VAL A 37 -5.62 -2.01 6.12
C VAL A 37 -6.38 -3.14 5.43
N HIS A 38 -6.61 -4.23 6.18
CA HIS A 38 -7.15 -5.47 5.61
C HIS A 38 -8.60 -5.78 5.99
N LYS A 39 -9.26 -4.92 6.77
CA LYS A 39 -10.61 -5.12 7.31
C LYS A 39 -11.34 -3.78 7.35
N ASP A 40 -12.63 -3.83 7.64
CA ASP A 40 -13.50 -2.66 7.79
C ASP A 40 -13.07 -1.68 8.90
N THR A 41 -12.07 -2.04 9.72
CA THR A 41 -11.54 -1.19 10.79
C THR A 41 -10.00 -1.24 10.79
N PRO A 42 -9.30 -0.09 10.81
CA PRO A 42 -9.87 1.27 10.74
C PRO A 42 -10.66 1.50 9.44
N TYR A 43 -11.65 2.39 9.50
CA TYR A 43 -12.53 2.68 8.38
C TYR A 43 -12.07 3.95 7.66
N PHE A 44 -12.13 3.95 6.34
CA PHE A 44 -11.95 5.18 5.54
C PHE A 44 -13.24 5.48 4.78
N GLU A 45 -13.79 6.68 4.97
CA GLU A 45 -15.01 7.11 4.28
C GLU A 45 -14.72 7.39 2.80
N ARG A 46 -14.98 6.38 1.96
CA ARG A 46 -14.89 6.48 0.50
C ARG A 46 -16.19 7.04 -0.09
N THR A 47 -16.09 7.79 -1.21
CA THR A 47 -17.27 8.17 -2.00
C THR A 47 -17.96 6.93 -2.57
N GLU A 48 -19.24 7.01 -2.97
CA GLU A 48 -19.96 5.87 -3.57
C GLU A 48 -19.22 5.22 -4.76
N GLU A 49 -18.53 6.04 -5.55
CA GLU A 49 -17.73 5.61 -6.70
C GLU A 49 -16.44 4.89 -6.24
N GLN A 50 -15.85 5.33 -5.13
CA GLN A 50 -14.62 4.75 -4.57
C GLN A 50 -14.87 3.58 -3.61
N LYS A 51 -16.09 3.36 -3.11
CA LYS A 51 -16.42 2.35 -2.08
C LYS A 51 -15.94 0.95 -2.40
N TRP A 52 -15.89 0.62 -3.69
CA TRP A 52 -15.48 -0.69 -4.19
C TRP A 52 -14.04 -0.71 -4.69
N GLY A 53 -13.28 0.36 -4.44
CA GLY A 53 -11.97 0.65 -5.01
C GLY A 53 -11.97 0.61 -6.55
N LYS A 54 -10.78 0.61 -7.14
CA LYS A 54 -10.61 0.30 -8.56
C LYS A 54 -10.88 -1.19 -8.77
N GLY A 55 -12.04 -1.47 -9.36
CA GLY A 55 -12.45 -2.82 -9.74
C GLY A 55 -11.73 -3.27 -11.02
N TYR A 56 -11.11 -4.45 -10.95
CA TYR A 56 -10.51 -5.14 -12.08
C TYR A 56 -11.46 -6.26 -12.50
N LEU A 57 -12.06 -6.09 -13.66
CA LEU A 57 -12.92 -7.11 -14.27
C LEU A 57 -12.09 -7.99 -15.21
N ILE A 58 -11.75 -9.18 -14.73
CA ILE A 58 -10.90 -10.12 -15.44
C ILE A 58 -11.78 -11.17 -16.12
N LYS A 59 -11.67 -11.25 -17.44
CA LYS A 59 -12.34 -12.28 -18.22
C LYS A 59 -11.56 -13.59 -18.12
N MET A 60 -12.22 -14.63 -17.64
CA MET A 60 -11.63 -15.94 -17.48
C MET A 60 -11.89 -16.82 -18.71
N ILE A 61 -10.87 -17.55 -19.14
CA ILE A 61 -10.93 -18.57 -20.18
C ILE A 61 -10.61 -19.94 -19.60
N LYS A 62 -11.32 -20.97 -20.05
CA LYS A 62 -11.03 -22.36 -19.67
C LYS A 62 -9.85 -22.86 -20.46
N ILE A 63 -8.80 -23.30 -19.77
CA ILE A 63 -7.63 -23.92 -20.39
C ILE A 63 -7.68 -25.43 -20.10
N ARG A 64 -7.56 -26.21 -21.18
CA ARG A 64 -7.57 -27.68 -21.18
C ARG A 64 -6.40 -28.13 -22.04
N GLY A 65 -5.42 -28.80 -21.46
CA GLY A 65 -4.15 -29.01 -22.15
C GLY A 65 -3.35 -27.70 -22.22
N ASN A 66 -2.10 -27.79 -21.82
CA ASN A 66 -1.35 -26.70 -21.21
C ASN A 66 -0.52 -25.87 -22.21
N ASP A 67 -1.11 -25.46 -23.33
CA ASP A 67 -0.29 -24.98 -24.46
C ASP A 67 0.11 -23.50 -24.37
N LYS A 68 -0.43 -22.75 -23.39
CA LYS A 68 -0.17 -21.30 -23.21
C LYS A 68 0.88 -20.97 -22.14
N PHE A 69 1.15 -21.88 -21.22
CA PHE A 69 2.03 -21.63 -20.07
C PHE A 69 3.31 -22.42 -20.23
N GLN A 70 4.44 -21.79 -19.93
CA GLN A 70 5.72 -22.51 -19.87
C GLN A 70 5.68 -23.62 -18.81
N SER A 71 4.89 -23.40 -17.75
CA SER A 71 4.86 -24.23 -16.57
C SER A 71 3.56 -23.96 -15.78
N LEU A 72 2.89 -25.04 -15.34
CA LEU A 72 1.69 -24.98 -14.50
C LEU A 72 2.00 -25.38 -13.05
N PRO A 73 1.19 -24.90 -12.09
CA PRO A 73 1.27 -25.39 -10.73
C PRO A 73 0.81 -26.85 -10.64
N GLU A 74 1.29 -27.56 -9.64
CA GLU A 74 0.79 -28.92 -9.35
C GLU A 74 -0.65 -28.86 -8.85
N THR A 75 -1.57 -29.48 -9.59
CA THR A 75 -3.00 -29.54 -9.26
C THR A 75 -3.62 -30.84 -9.75
N GLN A 76 -4.72 -31.25 -9.10
CA GLN A 76 -5.56 -32.38 -9.50
C GLN A 76 -6.65 -31.99 -10.52
N ALA A 77 -6.76 -30.71 -10.86
CA ALA A 77 -7.76 -30.21 -11.81
C ALA A 77 -7.51 -30.69 -13.24
N ASN A 78 -8.57 -31.09 -13.93
CA ASN A 78 -8.50 -31.36 -15.37
C ASN A 78 -8.70 -30.07 -16.19
N VAL A 79 -9.37 -29.08 -15.61
CA VAL A 79 -9.63 -27.78 -16.22
C VAL A 79 -9.20 -26.68 -15.27
N LEU A 80 -8.36 -25.78 -15.77
CA LEU A 80 -8.03 -24.53 -15.10
C LEU A 80 -8.74 -23.36 -15.78
N TYR A 81 -8.91 -22.28 -15.03
CA TYR A 81 -9.47 -21.04 -15.50
C TYR A 81 -8.37 -19.98 -15.44
N TYR A 82 -8.12 -19.33 -16.56
CA TYR A 82 -7.06 -18.34 -16.69
C TYR A 82 -7.62 -16.97 -17.04
N GLY A 83 -7.07 -15.93 -16.44
CA GLY A 83 -7.35 -14.54 -16.77
C GLY A 83 -6.11 -13.67 -16.63
N GLU A 84 -6.17 -12.47 -17.19
CA GLU A 84 -5.07 -11.51 -17.23
C GLU A 84 -5.52 -10.16 -16.69
N LEU A 85 -4.61 -9.46 -16.03
CA LEU A 85 -4.76 -8.06 -15.65
C LEU A 85 -3.45 -7.30 -15.87
N ASN A 86 -3.55 -6.01 -16.15
CA ASN A 86 -2.38 -5.14 -16.29
C ASN A 86 -2.21 -4.32 -15.02
N LEU A 87 -0.99 -4.32 -14.48
CA LEU A 87 -0.60 -3.57 -13.29
C LEU A 87 0.74 -2.88 -13.50
N GLY A 88 0.97 -1.84 -12.71
CA GLY A 88 2.25 -1.11 -12.68
C GLY A 88 2.35 0.02 -13.69
N SER A 89 3.51 0.64 -13.70
CA SER A 89 3.86 1.74 -14.59
C SER A 89 5.36 1.65 -14.88
N PRO A 90 5.83 1.17 -16.04
CA PRO A 90 5.02 0.74 -17.19
C PRO A 90 4.17 -0.49 -16.87
N GLU A 91 2.98 -0.55 -17.48
CA GLU A 91 2.06 -1.68 -17.31
C GLU A 91 2.72 -2.99 -17.72
N ARG A 92 2.56 -4.02 -16.88
CA ARG A 92 2.90 -5.42 -17.15
C ARG A 92 1.67 -6.29 -16.98
N THR A 93 1.59 -7.34 -17.78
CA THR A 93 0.47 -8.29 -17.75
C THR A 93 0.76 -9.39 -16.74
N HIS A 94 -0.05 -9.48 -15.70
CA HIS A 94 -0.04 -10.55 -14.72
C HIS A 94 -1.14 -11.58 -15.05
N GLY A 95 -0.82 -12.85 -14.84
CA GLY A 95 -1.77 -13.95 -15.00
C GLY A 95 -2.40 -14.40 -13.68
N VAL A 96 -3.64 -14.90 -13.75
CA VAL A 96 -4.32 -15.55 -12.64
C VAL A 96 -4.84 -16.91 -13.09
N LEU A 97 -4.52 -17.97 -12.35
CA LEU A 97 -5.02 -19.33 -12.55
C LEU A 97 -5.92 -19.77 -11.41
N ILE A 98 -7.00 -20.46 -11.75
CA ILE A 98 -7.98 -20.93 -10.76
C ILE A 98 -8.36 -22.38 -11.02
N ASP A 99 -8.29 -23.17 -9.96
CA ASP A 99 -8.80 -24.53 -9.86
C ASP A 99 -10.13 -24.53 -9.10
N PHE A 100 -11.21 -24.90 -9.82
CA PHE A 100 -12.53 -25.13 -9.22
C PHE A 100 -12.89 -26.61 -9.04
N GLU A 101 -12.07 -27.54 -9.52
CA GLU A 101 -12.37 -28.97 -9.59
C GLU A 101 -11.72 -29.72 -8.42
N GLY A 102 -10.51 -29.33 -8.03
CA GLY A 102 -9.72 -29.91 -6.95
C GLY A 102 -10.46 -29.97 -5.62
N LYS A 103 -10.03 -30.87 -4.73
CA LYS A 103 -10.62 -31.00 -3.38
C LYS A 103 -10.60 -29.66 -2.65
N ASP A 104 -9.45 -29.00 -2.69
CA ASP A 104 -9.28 -27.61 -2.31
C ASP A 104 -9.40 -26.76 -3.57
N LYS A 105 -10.16 -25.66 -3.49
CA LYS A 105 -10.23 -24.68 -4.58
C LYS A 105 -9.06 -23.74 -4.40
N LEU A 106 -8.28 -23.55 -5.45
CA LEU A 106 -7.01 -22.85 -5.37
C LEU A 106 -6.95 -21.76 -6.43
N LEU A 107 -6.26 -20.69 -6.10
CA LEU A 107 -5.92 -19.59 -6.99
C LEU A 107 -4.41 -19.39 -6.96
N TRP A 108 -3.80 -19.23 -8.13
CA TRP A 108 -2.40 -18.85 -8.29
C TRP A 108 -2.33 -17.53 -9.04
N VAL A 109 -1.34 -16.73 -8.67
CA VAL A 109 -1.03 -15.49 -9.37
C VAL A 109 0.37 -15.57 -9.93
N ASP A 110 0.55 -15.13 -11.16
CA ASP A 110 1.86 -14.81 -11.71
C ASP A 110 2.26 -13.45 -11.12
N SER A 111 2.90 -13.52 -9.94
CA SER A 111 3.10 -12.35 -9.09
C SER A 111 4.06 -11.34 -9.71
N ASN A 112 5.03 -11.78 -10.50
CA ASN A 112 6.09 -10.96 -11.09
C ASN A 112 5.94 -10.73 -12.61
N ALA A 113 4.87 -11.24 -13.23
CA ALA A 113 4.57 -11.16 -14.66
C ALA A 113 5.59 -11.91 -15.56
N ASP A 114 6.08 -13.07 -15.12
CA ASP A 114 7.02 -13.92 -15.87
C ASP A 114 6.35 -15.09 -16.62
N ASN A 115 5.03 -15.25 -16.48
CA ASN A 115 4.22 -16.33 -17.06
C ASN A 115 4.64 -17.75 -16.60
N ASN A 116 5.26 -17.86 -15.42
CA ASN A 116 5.64 -19.12 -14.78
C ASN A 116 4.92 -19.28 -13.44
N PHE A 117 3.98 -20.23 -13.39
CA PHE A 117 3.20 -20.49 -12.18
C PHE A 117 3.83 -21.52 -11.22
N VAL A 118 5.01 -22.04 -11.52
CA VAL A 118 5.68 -23.02 -10.65
C VAL A 118 6.36 -22.29 -9.50
N GLY A 119 5.94 -22.62 -8.28
CA GLY A 119 6.45 -21.99 -7.05
C GLY A 119 5.76 -20.67 -6.70
N GLU A 120 4.81 -20.22 -7.53
CA GLU A 120 4.00 -19.03 -7.25
C GLU A 120 3.12 -19.21 -6.02
N THR A 121 2.74 -18.07 -5.43
CA THR A 121 1.88 -18.05 -4.24
C THR A 121 0.52 -18.66 -4.56
N CYS A 122 0.10 -19.61 -3.73
CA CYS A 122 -1.16 -20.32 -3.85
C CYS A 122 -2.12 -19.88 -2.74
N TYR A 123 -3.32 -19.44 -3.13
CA TYR A 123 -4.38 -18.98 -2.25
C TYR A 123 -5.53 -19.98 -2.24
N GLN A 124 -5.95 -20.40 -1.04
CA GLN A 124 -7.17 -21.21 -0.91
C GLN A 124 -8.40 -20.31 -1.04
N ILE A 125 -9.33 -20.69 -1.90
CA ILE A 125 -10.60 -19.99 -2.11
C ILE A 125 -11.78 -20.84 -1.67
N PHE A 126 -12.84 -20.20 -1.22
CA PHE A 126 -14.01 -20.84 -0.63
C PHE A 126 -15.27 -20.44 -1.37
N LYS A 127 -16.12 -21.41 -1.67
CA LYS A 127 -17.42 -21.15 -2.28
C LYS A 127 -18.36 -20.53 -1.25
N SER A 128 -19.08 -19.49 -1.66
CA SER A 128 -20.18 -18.86 -0.94
C SER A 128 -21.51 -19.22 -1.63
N ASP A 129 -22.45 -19.73 -0.85
CA ASP A 129 -23.81 -20.06 -1.30
C ASP A 129 -24.82 -18.94 -0.99
N ARG A 130 -24.35 -17.71 -0.72
CA ARG A 130 -25.19 -16.59 -0.29
C ARG A 130 -26.19 -16.11 -1.36
N ILE A 131 -25.88 -16.31 -2.64
CA ILE A 131 -26.72 -15.85 -3.75
C ILE A 131 -27.10 -17.05 -4.62
N PRO A 132 -28.38 -17.47 -4.62
CA PRO A 132 -28.85 -18.57 -5.46
C PRO A 132 -28.56 -18.32 -6.95
N GLY A 133 -28.04 -19.33 -7.65
CA GLY A 133 -27.79 -19.27 -9.09
C GLY A 133 -26.45 -18.66 -9.51
N ILE A 134 -25.69 -18.05 -8.59
CA ILE A 134 -24.35 -17.52 -8.86
C ILE A 134 -23.36 -18.19 -7.90
N ASN A 135 -22.28 -18.77 -8.43
CA ASN A 135 -21.23 -19.31 -7.57
C ASN A 135 -20.26 -18.17 -7.25
N PHE A 136 -20.24 -17.73 -6.00
CA PHE A 136 -19.27 -16.77 -5.51
C PHE A 136 -18.13 -17.49 -4.82
N TYR A 137 -16.89 -17.05 -5.03
CA TYR A 137 -15.74 -17.51 -4.24
C TYR A 137 -15.02 -16.34 -3.59
N TYR A 138 -14.42 -16.59 -2.43
CA TYR A 138 -13.66 -15.60 -1.66
C TYR A 138 -12.40 -16.25 -1.07
N SER A 139 -11.39 -15.44 -0.75
CA SER A 139 -10.24 -15.85 0.07
C SER A 139 -10.29 -15.09 1.40
N PRO A 140 -9.96 -15.73 2.53
CA PRO A 140 -9.78 -15.04 3.81
C PRO A 140 -8.48 -14.22 3.85
N THR A 141 -7.54 -14.51 2.94
CA THR A 141 -6.24 -13.84 2.83
C THR A 141 -6.24 -12.95 1.59
N PRO A 142 -5.71 -11.71 1.67
CA PRO A 142 -5.53 -10.84 0.50
C PRO A 142 -4.63 -11.50 -0.53
N ILE A 143 -4.82 -11.15 -1.80
CA ILE A 143 -3.93 -11.58 -2.89
C ILE A 143 -2.91 -10.48 -3.13
N ASP A 144 -1.64 -10.85 -3.21
CA ASP A 144 -0.55 -9.91 -3.47
C ASP A 144 0.02 -10.11 -4.88
N PHE A 145 0.25 -9.01 -5.61
CA PHE A 145 0.98 -8.95 -6.86
C PHE A 145 2.26 -8.13 -6.66
N LEU A 146 3.42 -8.64 -7.10
CA LEU A 146 4.66 -7.89 -7.07
C LEU A 146 4.75 -7.02 -8.33
N VAL A 147 4.43 -5.75 -8.16
CA VAL A 147 4.26 -4.81 -9.26
C VAL A 147 5.47 -3.89 -9.38
N ALA A 148 5.97 -3.75 -10.61
CA ALA A 148 7.04 -2.82 -10.94
C ALA A 148 6.49 -1.42 -11.26
N PHE A 149 7.15 -0.41 -10.70
CA PHE A 149 6.84 0.99 -10.90
C PHE A 149 8.07 1.79 -11.28
N GLU A 150 7.86 2.77 -12.14
CA GLU A 150 8.80 3.78 -12.58
C GLU A 150 8.22 5.15 -12.28
N PHE A 151 8.91 5.90 -11.42
CA PHE A 151 8.53 7.25 -11.04
C PHE A 151 9.77 8.13 -10.93
N GLU A 152 9.74 9.32 -11.54
CA GLU A 152 10.87 10.27 -11.56
C GLU A 152 12.21 9.61 -11.97
N GLY A 153 12.19 8.65 -12.90
CA GLY A 153 13.38 7.94 -13.39
C GLY A 153 13.97 6.93 -12.40
N ARG A 154 13.24 6.57 -11.33
CA ARG A 154 13.59 5.49 -10.40
C ARG A 154 12.64 4.32 -10.61
N GLN A 155 13.20 3.11 -10.57
CA GLN A 155 12.43 1.88 -10.60
C GLN A 155 12.41 1.22 -9.22
N PHE A 156 11.25 0.73 -8.83
CA PHE A 156 11.05 -0.03 -7.60
C PHE A 156 9.94 -1.06 -7.81
N GLU A 157 9.95 -2.11 -6.98
CA GLU A 157 8.91 -3.13 -6.96
C GLU A 157 8.17 -3.05 -5.63
N SER A 158 6.88 -3.37 -5.65
CA SER A 158 6.07 -3.42 -4.45
C SER A 158 4.93 -4.41 -4.56
N ALA A 159 4.56 -5.01 -3.43
CA ALA A 159 3.32 -5.77 -3.31
C ALA A 159 2.10 -4.83 -3.36
N ILE A 160 1.26 -4.96 -4.39
CA ILE A 160 -0.10 -4.43 -4.38
C ILE A 160 -1.03 -5.54 -3.92
N GLN A 161 -1.85 -5.24 -2.93
CA GLN A 161 -2.79 -6.19 -2.38
C GLN A 161 -4.17 -5.98 -2.96
N PHE A 162 -4.88 -7.08 -3.14
CA PHE A 162 -6.24 -7.10 -3.63
C PHE A 162 -7.10 -7.85 -2.64
N ASP A 163 -8.29 -7.28 -2.41
CA ASP A 163 -9.40 -8.10 -1.96
C ASP A 163 -9.73 -9.15 -3.03
N LEU A 164 -10.21 -10.29 -2.58
CA LEU A 164 -11.09 -11.13 -3.39
C LEU A 164 -12.54 -10.75 -3.04
N PRO A 165 -13.08 -9.60 -3.48
CA PRO A 165 -14.51 -9.43 -3.39
C PRO A 165 -15.10 -10.24 -4.54
N PHE A 166 -15.42 -11.50 -4.24
CA PHE A 166 -16.36 -12.28 -5.05
C PHE A 166 -15.83 -12.64 -6.45
N LEU A 167 -15.13 -13.77 -6.56
CA LEU A 167 -15.04 -14.46 -7.85
C LEU A 167 -16.44 -14.95 -8.24
N ALA A 168 -17.10 -14.23 -9.14
CA ALA A 168 -18.46 -14.49 -9.58
C ALA A 168 -18.47 -15.40 -10.81
N VAL A 169 -18.64 -16.71 -10.59
CA VAL A 169 -18.78 -17.68 -11.68
C VAL A 169 -20.28 -17.89 -11.94
N ALA A 170 -20.86 -17.07 -12.82
CA ALA A 170 -22.23 -17.22 -13.30
C ALA A 170 -22.31 -18.36 -14.34
N ARG A 171 -22.65 -19.58 -13.89
CA ARG A 171 -22.64 -20.80 -14.73
C ARG A 171 -23.88 -20.97 -15.64
N THR A 172 -24.46 -19.88 -16.16
CA THR A 172 -25.68 -19.91 -16.98
C THR A 172 -25.51 -19.22 -18.34
N GLY A 173 -24.53 -19.68 -19.14
CA GLY A 173 -24.35 -19.18 -20.52
C GLY A 173 -23.74 -17.79 -20.65
N TYR A 174 -23.37 -17.16 -19.53
CA TYR A 174 -22.62 -15.91 -19.46
C TYR A 174 -21.14 -16.19 -19.12
N GLN A 175 -20.27 -15.21 -19.38
CA GLN A 175 -18.82 -15.34 -19.27
C GLN A 175 -18.37 -15.62 -17.82
N ASP A 176 -17.27 -16.36 -17.65
CA ASP A 176 -16.61 -16.54 -16.36
C ASP A 176 -15.79 -15.27 -16.05
N LEU A 177 -16.06 -14.61 -14.92
CA LEU A 177 -15.46 -13.32 -14.56
C LEU A 177 -14.87 -13.37 -13.15
N LEU A 178 -13.65 -12.86 -13.00
CA LEU A 178 -13.01 -12.61 -11.71
C LEU A 178 -13.03 -11.10 -11.45
N PHE A 179 -13.53 -10.71 -10.27
CA PHE A 179 -13.50 -9.33 -9.80
C PHE A 179 -12.43 -9.22 -8.71
N LEU A 180 -11.50 -8.28 -8.88
CA LEU A 180 -10.54 -7.90 -7.85
C LEU A 180 -10.70 -6.42 -7.54
N THR A 181 -10.50 -6.05 -6.28
CA THR A 181 -10.48 -4.66 -5.84
C THR A 181 -9.14 -4.39 -5.19
N THR A 182 -8.43 -3.36 -5.65
CA THR A 182 -7.18 -2.91 -5.03
C THR A 182 -7.41 -2.43 -3.61
N ARG A 183 -6.47 -2.77 -2.74
CA ARG A 183 -6.33 -2.18 -1.40
C ARG A 183 -5.13 -1.27 -1.43
N SER A 184 -5.39 0.02 -1.41
CA SER A 184 -4.36 1.04 -1.60
C SER A 184 -4.33 2.04 -0.44
N TRP A 185 -4.44 1.56 0.80
CA TRP A 185 -4.25 2.47 1.93
C TRP A 185 -3.65 1.78 3.14
N PHE A 186 -2.89 2.58 3.87
CA PHE A 186 -2.09 2.15 5.00
C PHE A 186 -2.40 2.98 6.23
N THR A 187 -2.19 2.39 7.39
CA THR A 187 -2.27 3.08 8.68
C THR A 187 -1.01 2.89 9.50
N GLY A 188 -0.67 3.88 10.33
CA GLY A 188 0.44 3.83 11.27
C GLY A 188 0.11 4.49 12.59
N SER A 189 1.01 4.28 13.54
CA SER A 189 0.90 4.77 14.91
C SER A 189 1.99 5.78 15.20
N VAL A 190 1.62 7.02 15.49
CA VAL A 190 2.57 8.08 15.83
C VAL A 190 2.61 8.26 17.34
N PRO A 191 3.74 7.97 18.01
CA PRO A 191 3.87 8.17 19.46
C PRO A 191 4.00 9.66 19.79
N MET A 192 3.09 10.17 20.63
CA MET A 192 3.04 11.55 21.08
C MET A 192 3.07 11.61 22.62
N GLY A 193 4.26 11.39 23.18
CA GLY A 193 4.43 11.33 24.64
C GLY A 193 3.70 10.12 25.24
N THR A 194 2.58 10.36 25.91
CA THR A 194 1.75 9.29 26.52
C THR A 194 0.57 8.85 25.64
N THR A 195 0.33 9.51 24.50
CA THR A 195 -0.73 9.17 23.57
C THR A 195 -0.17 8.60 22.27
N GLU A 196 -1.01 7.87 21.53
CA GLU A 196 -0.69 7.35 20.21
C GLU A 196 -1.76 7.87 19.24
N LEU A 197 -1.35 8.66 18.26
CA LEU A 197 -2.23 9.11 17.18
C LEU A 197 -2.17 8.13 16.02
N ARG A 198 -3.31 7.89 15.38
CA ARG A 198 -3.35 7.10 14.16
C ARG A 198 -3.23 8.00 12.94
N VAL A 199 -2.43 7.56 11.98
CA VAL A 199 -2.24 8.21 10.68
C VAL A 199 -2.70 7.25 9.61
N ALA A 200 -3.32 7.78 8.55
CA ALA A 200 -3.63 7.04 7.34
C ALA A 200 -2.98 7.70 6.13
N VAL A 201 -2.40 6.87 5.26
CA VAL A 201 -1.94 7.25 3.93
C VAL A 201 -2.84 6.52 2.94
N VAL A 202 -3.59 7.28 2.16
CA VAL A 202 -4.68 6.75 1.32
C VAL A 202 -4.41 7.11 -0.12
N ASP A 203 -4.22 6.10 -0.96
CA ASP A 203 -4.29 6.24 -2.41
C ASP A 203 -5.75 6.14 -2.83
N THR A 204 -6.28 7.28 -3.31
CA THR A 204 -7.71 7.47 -3.53
C THR A 204 -8.16 7.07 -4.93
N ASN A 205 -7.22 6.85 -5.86
CA ASN A 205 -7.50 6.38 -7.22
C ASN A 205 -7.08 4.90 -7.41
N ASP A 206 -6.53 4.31 -6.36
CA ASP A 206 -6.12 2.92 -6.19
C ASP A 206 -5.15 2.44 -7.30
N ASN A 207 -4.20 3.30 -7.69
CA ASN A 207 -3.18 3.04 -8.71
C ASN A 207 -1.88 2.42 -8.15
N GLY A 208 -1.69 2.43 -6.82
CA GLY A 208 -0.49 1.93 -6.13
C GLY A 208 0.70 2.90 -6.08
N LEU A 209 0.51 4.18 -6.41
CA LEU A 209 1.51 5.26 -6.39
C LEU A 209 1.10 6.32 -5.37
N TYR A 210 1.83 6.41 -4.24
CA TYR A 210 1.41 7.23 -3.10
C TYR A 210 2.06 8.63 -3.09
N ASN A 211 2.14 9.30 -4.24
CA ASN A 211 2.67 10.66 -4.34
C ASN A 211 1.95 11.50 -5.40
N ASP A 212 0.71 11.16 -5.71
CA ASP A 212 -0.09 11.96 -6.63
C ASP A 212 -0.93 13.01 -5.89
N SER A 213 -1.58 13.89 -6.65
CA SER A 213 -2.36 15.00 -6.08
C SER A 213 -3.65 14.57 -5.40
N ASP A 214 -4.09 13.33 -5.65
CA ASP A 214 -5.37 12.79 -5.17
C ASP A 214 -5.17 11.99 -3.88
N ASP A 215 -3.95 11.54 -3.61
CA ASP A 215 -3.57 10.86 -2.38
C ASP A 215 -3.73 11.74 -1.13
N LEU A 216 -4.09 11.09 -0.02
CA LEU A 216 -4.40 11.78 1.24
C LEU A 216 -3.52 11.29 2.39
N LEU A 217 -3.05 12.26 3.19
CA LEU A 217 -2.55 12.05 4.53
C LEU A 217 -3.63 12.49 5.53
N ILE A 218 -4.08 11.56 6.37
CA ILE A 218 -5.12 11.80 7.37
C ILE A 218 -4.55 11.49 8.75
N ILE A 219 -4.86 12.34 9.73
CA ILE A 219 -4.48 12.14 11.13
C ILE A 219 -5.79 12.05 11.91
N ASP A 220 -6.02 10.89 12.52
CA ASP A 220 -7.15 10.64 13.41
C ASP A 220 -6.91 11.39 14.72
N ARG A 221 -7.61 12.52 14.89
CA ARG A 221 -7.43 13.44 16.03
C ARG A 221 -8.48 13.24 17.10
N ASP A 222 -9.62 12.65 16.76
CA ASP A 222 -10.73 12.34 17.65
C ASP A 222 -10.69 10.89 18.18
N PHE A 223 -9.72 10.09 17.72
CA PHE A 223 -9.37 8.75 18.19
C PHE A 223 -10.50 7.73 17.96
N ASP A 224 -11.28 7.91 16.90
CA ASP A 224 -12.45 7.08 16.61
C ASP A 224 -12.18 6.02 15.53
N LEU A 225 -10.98 6.04 14.92
CA LEU A 225 -10.53 5.16 13.83
C LEU A 225 -11.36 5.27 12.53
N ASN A 226 -12.15 6.34 12.38
CA ASN A 226 -12.92 6.66 11.19
C ASN A 226 -12.25 7.80 10.43
N PHE A 227 -11.43 7.45 9.45
CA PHE A 227 -10.73 8.43 8.63
C PHE A 227 -11.68 9.07 7.62
N THR A 228 -11.86 10.39 7.70
CA THR A 228 -12.71 11.13 6.76
C THR A 228 -11.88 12.02 5.83
N PRO A 229 -12.28 12.19 4.54
CA PRO A 229 -11.62 13.13 3.64
C PRO A 229 -11.64 14.58 4.15
N LYS A 230 -12.56 14.95 5.06
CA LYS A 230 -12.67 16.32 5.62
C LYS A 230 -11.51 16.67 6.55
N GLU A 231 -10.89 15.67 7.17
CA GLU A 231 -9.74 15.82 8.08
C GLU A 231 -8.40 15.63 7.36
N SER A 232 -8.50 15.26 6.09
CA SER A 232 -7.37 14.94 5.25
C SER A 232 -6.62 16.17 4.79
N THR A 233 -5.41 15.92 4.34
CA THR A 233 -4.63 16.90 3.62
C THR A 233 -3.91 16.19 2.46
N VAL A 234 -3.80 16.82 1.30
CA VAL A 234 -3.14 16.23 0.11
C VAL A 234 -1.74 15.70 0.43
N LEU A 235 -1.49 14.44 0.15
CA LEU A 235 -0.20 13.81 0.37
C LEU A 235 0.81 14.46 -0.60
N ALA A 236 1.94 14.94 -0.07
CA ALA A 236 2.98 15.58 -0.86
C ALA A 236 4.35 15.20 -0.32
N LYS A 237 5.30 14.89 -1.23
CA LYS A 237 6.66 14.39 -0.94
C LYS A 237 7.36 15.05 0.24
N THR A 238 7.13 16.34 0.41
CA THR A 238 7.48 17.06 1.63
C THR A 238 6.28 17.86 2.12
N LYS A 239 5.84 17.61 3.35
CA LYS A 239 4.72 18.32 3.96
C LYS A 239 4.99 18.63 5.42
N THR A 240 4.68 19.84 5.89
CA THR A 240 4.67 20.10 7.33
C THR A 240 3.31 19.72 7.90
N ILE A 241 3.30 18.82 8.88
CA ILE A 241 2.14 18.52 9.72
C ILE A 241 2.38 19.01 11.14
N LYS A 242 1.28 19.21 11.87
CA LYS A 242 1.29 19.66 13.25
C LYS A 242 0.64 18.59 14.11
N PHE A 243 1.38 18.13 15.11
CA PHE A 243 0.89 17.29 16.21
C PHE A 243 0.97 18.13 17.47
N ASP A 244 -0.17 18.43 18.10
CA ASP A 244 -0.26 19.33 19.26
C ASP A 244 0.51 20.65 19.10
N SER A 245 1.60 20.86 19.84
CA SER A 245 2.47 22.04 19.71
C SER A 245 3.66 21.85 18.77
N GLU A 246 3.96 20.62 18.37
CA GLU A 246 5.13 20.26 17.57
C GLU A 246 4.83 20.31 16.06
N ARG A 247 5.85 20.69 15.28
CA ARG A 247 5.77 20.71 13.81
C ARG A 247 6.77 19.72 13.25
N TRP A 248 6.28 18.87 12.36
CA TRP A 248 7.02 17.78 11.78
C TRP A 248 6.98 17.90 10.26
N ASN A 249 8.13 17.73 9.61
CA ASN A 249 8.19 17.54 8.18
C ASN A 249 8.02 16.05 7.90
N VAL A 250 6.99 15.72 7.14
CA VAL A 250 6.70 14.41 6.60
C VAL A 250 7.48 14.23 5.32
N CYS A 251 8.18 13.11 5.24
CA CYS A 251 8.71 12.55 4.01
C CYS A 251 8.20 11.11 3.90
N TYR A 252 7.87 10.70 2.69
CA TYR A 252 7.44 9.34 2.38
C TYR A 252 7.98 8.96 0.99
N ASP A 253 8.06 7.66 0.76
CA ASP A 253 8.44 7.06 -0.53
C ASP A 253 7.20 6.67 -1.35
N PHE A 254 7.40 6.35 -2.63
CA PHE A 254 6.31 6.04 -3.58
C PHE A 254 5.37 4.92 -3.14
N LEU A 255 5.85 4.01 -2.28
CA LEU A 255 5.01 3.10 -1.55
C LEU A 255 5.35 3.21 -0.06
N PRO A 256 4.42 3.65 0.78
CA PRO A 256 4.73 4.09 2.12
C PRO A 256 4.69 2.87 3.04
N GLU A 257 5.74 2.06 3.03
CA GLU A 257 5.98 1.09 4.12
C GLU A 257 6.29 1.81 5.43
N LYS A 258 6.79 3.04 5.32
CA LYS A 258 7.14 3.91 6.43
C LYS A 258 6.78 5.37 6.15
N LEU A 259 6.41 6.08 7.21
CA LEU A 259 6.35 7.54 7.26
C LEU A 259 7.57 8.05 8.04
N ILE A 260 8.35 8.94 7.45
CA ILE A 260 9.50 9.56 8.12
C ILE A 260 9.11 10.97 8.55
N LEU A 261 9.15 11.23 9.85
CA LEU A 261 8.85 12.53 10.44
C LEU A 261 10.15 13.15 10.96
N THR A 262 10.51 14.33 10.47
CA THR A 262 11.66 15.10 10.95
C THR A 262 11.21 16.38 11.65
N GLU A 263 11.67 16.59 12.88
CA GLU A 263 11.33 17.79 13.66
C GLU A 263 11.78 19.08 12.95
N ARG A 264 10.87 20.06 12.91
CA ARG A 264 11.10 21.31 12.18
C ARG A 264 11.89 22.33 12.98
#